data_AF-I4DKY1-F1
#
_entry.id   AF-I4DKY1-F1
#
_cell.length_a   1.000
_cell.length_b   1.000
_cell.length_c   1.000
_cell.angle_alpha   90.00
_cell.angle_beta   90.00
_cell.angle_gamma   90.00
#
_symmetry.space_group_name_H-M   'P 1'
#
loop_
_entity.id
_entity.type
_entity.pdbx_description
1 polymer ?
#
loop_
_entity_poly.entity_id
_entity_poly.type
_entity_poly.pdbx_seq_one_letter_code
_entity_poly.pdbx_strand_id
1 'polypeptide(L)'
;MFSLSILKQFSRLSLSTPKAIAINRNIFTAPALQFKVTEQLCAEPLKKKKKMDPAIIKAREDRRRKKLEKQIRRLEKNARQLKPIEELEIPLNVVDEIGKRKRPEVKLSEQEVEARALLQKEWSRYKRAEYMANVAQIDRIMAAQKRALDMLYEESEDLYNEAVMPDLKLIPYSIKGPVATPPIKNYDSPDGEYIDVSKKWIN
;
A
#
# COMPACT_ATOMS: atom_id res chain seq x y z
N MET A 1 -94.27 7.30 -0.51
CA MET A 1 -94.14 5.91 -0.02
C MET A 1 -93.18 5.16 -0.95
N PHE A 2 -91.93 4.99 -0.53
CA PHE A 2 -91.00 4.02 -1.10
C PHE A 2 -90.37 3.30 0.08
N SER A 3 -90.47 1.98 0.08
CA SER A 3 -90.22 1.12 1.24
C SER A 3 -88.73 1.08 1.60
N LEU A 4 -88.41 1.38 2.87
CA LEU A 4 -87.10 1.19 3.50
C LEU A 4 -86.64 -0.29 3.58
N SER A 5 -87.36 -1.24 2.95
CA SER A 5 -87.05 -2.67 2.98
C SER A 5 -85.89 -3.06 2.07
N ILE A 6 -85.68 -2.35 0.95
CA ILE A 6 -84.60 -2.67 -0.01
C ILE A 6 -83.21 -2.32 0.56
N LEU A 7 -83.10 -1.22 1.32
CA LEU A 7 -81.84 -0.81 1.94
C LEU A 7 -81.34 -1.80 3.03
N LYS A 8 -82.23 -2.57 3.65
CA LYS A 8 -81.84 -3.62 4.61
C LYS A 8 -81.12 -4.81 3.95
N GLN A 9 -81.41 -5.10 2.69
CA GLN A 9 -80.80 -6.23 1.97
C GLN A 9 -79.33 -5.98 1.60
N PHE A 10 -78.91 -4.73 1.48
CA PHE A 10 -77.50 -4.35 1.21
C PHE A 10 -76.65 -4.17 2.48
N SER A 11 -77.24 -4.24 3.68
CA SER A 11 -76.50 -4.11 4.96
C SER A 11 -75.49 -5.23 5.22
N ARG A 12 -75.60 -6.35 4.49
CA ARG A 12 -74.65 -7.48 4.56
C ARG A 12 -73.44 -7.33 3.64
N LEU A 13 -73.39 -6.27 2.82
CA LEU A 13 -72.28 -5.98 1.91
C LEU A 13 -71.36 -4.85 2.41
N SER A 14 -71.66 -4.25 3.57
CA SER A 14 -70.79 -3.26 4.20
C SER A 14 -69.88 -3.91 5.24
N LEU A 15 -68.56 -3.83 5.05
CA LEU A 15 -67.52 -4.27 6.00
C LEU A 15 -67.37 -3.35 7.24
N SER A 16 -68.29 -2.42 7.44
CA SER A 16 -68.27 -1.47 8.55
C SER A 16 -69.63 -1.48 9.25
N THR A 17 -69.78 -2.31 10.29
CA THR A 17 -70.90 -2.18 11.22
C THR A 17 -70.67 -0.95 12.12
N PRO A 18 -71.66 -0.06 12.29
CA PRO A 18 -71.56 1.01 13.28
C PRO A 18 -71.52 0.38 14.68
N LYS A 19 -70.53 0.80 15.48
CA LYS A 19 -70.27 0.34 16.85
C LYS A 19 -71.50 0.58 17.72
N ALA A 20 -72.32 -0.44 17.91
CA ALA A 20 -73.20 -0.51 19.06
C ALA A 20 -72.32 -0.79 20.27
N ILE A 21 -72.13 0.23 21.11
CA ILE A 21 -71.48 0.14 22.41
C ILE A 21 -72.40 -0.72 23.29
N ALA A 22 -72.21 -2.04 23.24
CA ALA A 22 -72.78 -2.95 24.21
C ALA A 22 -71.97 -2.80 25.50
N ILE A 23 -72.50 -2.03 26.44
CA ILE A 23 -72.03 -1.97 27.82
C ILE A 23 -72.35 -3.32 28.48
N ASN A 24 -71.52 -4.33 28.24
CA ASN A 24 -71.55 -5.56 29.03
C ASN A 24 -70.71 -5.34 30.28
N ARG A 25 -71.40 -5.18 31.41
CA ARG A 25 -70.82 -5.21 32.76
C ARG A 25 -70.43 -6.65 33.10
N ASN A 26 -69.24 -7.07 32.68
CA ASN A 26 -68.63 -8.31 33.14
C ASN A 26 -67.68 -8.00 34.30
N ILE A 27 -68.09 -8.33 35.52
CA ILE A 27 -67.20 -8.36 36.69
C ILE A 27 -66.34 -9.62 36.56
N PHE A 28 -65.02 -9.45 36.40
CA PHE A 28 -64.07 -10.56 36.32
C PHE A 28 -62.98 -10.37 37.39
N THR A 29 -62.72 -11.41 38.19
CA THR A 29 -61.83 -11.37 39.37
C THR A 29 -60.42 -11.89 39.09
N ALA A 30 -60.02 -12.06 37.83
CA ALA A 30 -58.66 -12.46 37.46
C ALA A 30 -57.85 -11.26 36.91
N PRO A 31 -56.52 -11.22 37.11
CA PRO A 31 -55.70 -10.12 36.61
C PRO A 31 -55.81 -10.01 35.08
N ALA A 32 -56.07 -8.79 34.59
CA ALA A 32 -56.28 -8.52 33.17
C ALA A 32 -55.02 -8.87 32.37
N LEU A 33 -55.05 -10.00 31.63
CA LEU A 33 -54.00 -10.33 30.68
C LEU A 33 -54.08 -9.38 29.49
N GLN A 34 -53.15 -8.43 29.44
CA GLN A 34 -53.03 -7.38 28.44
C GLN A 34 -52.52 -7.93 27.09
N PHE A 35 -53.26 -8.85 26.47
CA PHE A 35 -52.93 -9.32 25.14
C PHE A 35 -53.17 -8.21 24.11
N LYS A 36 -52.07 -7.64 23.61
CA LYS A 36 -52.11 -6.77 22.43
C LYS A 36 -52.14 -7.67 21.19
N VAL A 37 -53.31 -7.82 20.59
CA VAL A 37 -53.45 -8.53 19.32
C VAL A 37 -52.93 -7.61 18.21
N THR A 38 -51.94 -8.07 17.45
CA THR A 38 -51.49 -7.37 16.23
C THR A 38 -52.68 -7.23 15.28
N GLU A 39 -52.90 -6.04 14.71
CA GLU A 39 -53.95 -5.85 13.72
C GLU A 39 -53.85 -6.92 12.62
N GLN A 40 -54.98 -7.57 12.32
CA GLN A 40 -55.07 -8.55 11.25
C GLN A 40 -54.90 -7.81 9.92
N LEU A 41 -53.66 -7.73 9.44
CA LEU A 41 -53.37 -7.37 8.07
C LEU A 41 -53.93 -8.49 7.19
N CYS A 42 -55.15 -8.31 6.69
CA CYS A 42 -55.77 -9.15 5.67
C CYS A 42 -55.06 -9.03 4.31
N ALA A 43 -53.72 -9.02 4.31
CA ALA A 43 -52.91 -9.06 3.11
C ALA A 43 -52.92 -10.48 2.54
N GLU A 44 -52.95 -10.59 1.20
CA GLU A 44 -52.74 -11.88 0.55
C GLU A 44 -51.42 -12.50 1.01
N PRO A 45 -51.35 -13.82 1.28
CA PRO A 45 -50.10 -14.47 1.67
C PRO A 45 -49.00 -14.15 0.65
N LEU A 46 -47.84 -13.70 1.14
CA LEU A 46 -46.76 -13.18 0.31
C LEU A 46 -46.39 -14.20 -0.78
N LYS A 47 -46.53 -13.79 -2.05
CA LYS A 47 -46.21 -14.65 -3.19
C LYS A 47 -44.77 -15.16 -3.06
N LYS A 48 -44.60 -16.49 -3.10
CA LYS A 48 -43.28 -17.14 -3.02
C LYS A 48 -42.35 -16.52 -4.06
N LYS A 49 -41.21 -15.98 -3.63
CA LYS A 49 -40.21 -15.42 -4.55
C LYS A 49 -39.79 -16.51 -5.53
N LYS A 50 -40.02 -16.26 -6.83
CA LYS A 50 -39.63 -17.19 -7.89
C LYS A 50 -38.11 -17.32 -7.90
N LYS A 51 -37.61 -18.56 -7.95
CA LYS A 51 -36.18 -18.83 -8.14
C LYS A 51 -35.80 -18.26 -9.51
N MET A 52 -34.77 -17.42 -9.56
CA MET A 52 -34.33 -16.87 -10.83
C MET A 52 -33.75 -17.96 -11.72
N ASP A 53 -33.87 -17.76 -13.02
CA ASP A 53 -33.35 -18.70 -14.01
C ASP A 53 -31.84 -18.90 -13.82
N PRO A 54 -31.35 -20.16 -13.88
CA PRO A 54 -29.93 -20.47 -13.66
C PRO A 54 -29.02 -19.76 -14.67
N ALA A 55 -29.49 -19.52 -15.90
CA ALA A 55 -28.76 -18.78 -16.92
C ALA A 55 -28.53 -17.30 -16.53
N ILE A 56 -29.51 -16.66 -15.89
CA ILE A 56 -29.40 -15.26 -15.44
C ILE A 56 -28.41 -15.14 -14.27
N ILE A 57 -28.39 -16.13 -13.37
CA ILE A 57 -27.42 -16.18 -12.25
C ILE A 57 -26.00 -16.34 -12.80
N LYS A 58 -25.77 -17.31 -13.70
CA LYS A 58 -24.46 -17.53 -14.34
C LYS A 58 -23.97 -16.28 -15.09
N ALA A 59 -24.84 -15.63 -15.86
CA ALA A 59 -24.49 -14.38 -16.56
C ALA A 59 -24.14 -13.23 -15.60
N ARG A 60 -24.80 -13.13 -14.43
CA ARG A 60 -24.45 -12.14 -13.38
C ARG A 60 -23.10 -12.45 -12.74
N GLU A 61 -22.80 -13.71 -12.47
CA GLU A 61 -21.52 -14.13 -11.94
C GLU A 61 -20.38 -13.89 -12.94
N ASP A 62 -20.55 -14.25 -14.21
CA ASP A 62 -19.54 -14.04 -15.25
C ASP A 62 -19.25 -12.55 -15.46
N ARG A 63 -20.28 -11.69 -15.35
CA ARG A 63 -20.10 -10.23 -15.35
C ARG A 63 -19.32 -9.75 -14.13
N ARG A 64 -19.56 -10.31 -12.94
CA ARG A 64 -18.80 -9.97 -11.72
C ARG A 64 -17.34 -10.43 -11.83
N ARG A 65 -17.09 -11.67 -12.28
CA ARG A 65 -15.75 -12.21 -12.50
C ARG A 65 -14.95 -11.36 -13.49
N LYS A 66 -15.53 -11.03 -14.65
CA LYS A 66 -14.87 -10.17 -15.65
C LYS A 66 -14.58 -8.76 -15.14
N LYS A 67 -15.43 -8.20 -14.27
CA LYS A 67 -15.17 -6.89 -13.63
C LYS A 67 -14.01 -6.97 -12.65
N LEU A 68 -14.00 -8.00 -11.79
CA LEU A 68 -12.92 -8.24 -10.83
C LEU A 68 -11.60 -8.49 -11.55
N GLU A 69 -11.59 -9.31 -12.60
CA GLU A 69 -10.39 -9.58 -13.40
C GLU A 69 -9.83 -8.31 -14.04
N LYS A 70 -10.69 -7.44 -14.60
CA LYS A 70 -10.26 -6.14 -15.14
C LYS A 70 -9.70 -5.22 -14.05
N GLN A 71 -10.29 -5.23 -12.86
CA GLN A 71 -9.80 -4.44 -11.72
C GLN A 71 -8.44 -4.94 -11.24
N ILE A 72 -8.29 -6.26 -11.10
CA ILE A 72 -7.01 -6.90 -10.75
C ILE A 72 -5.94 -6.53 -11.78
N ARG A 73 -6.22 -6.67 -13.08
CA ARG A 73 -5.26 -6.27 -14.14
C ARG A 73 -4.86 -4.80 -14.09
N ARG A 74 -5.77 -3.90 -13.68
CA ARG A 74 -5.46 -2.46 -13.50
C ARG A 74 -4.57 -2.22 -12.28
N LEU A 75 -4.89 -2.87 -11.16
CA LEU A 75 -4.10 -2.79 -9.92
C LEU A 75 -2.70 -3.38 -10.11
N GLU A 76 -2.58 -4.51 -10.80
CA GLU A 76 -1.29 -5.12 -11.15
C GLU A 76 -0.43 -4.21 -12.03
N LYS A 77 -1.04 -3.52 -13.00
CA LYS A 77 -0.31 -2.56 -13.85
C LYS A 77 0.20 -1.37 -13.03
N ASN A 78 -0.60 -0.89 -12.07
CA ASN A 78 -0.25 0.23 -11.21
C ASN A 78 0.80 -0.14 -10.15
N ALA A 79 0.69 -1.32 -9.53
CA ALA A 79 1.68 -1.82 -8.56
C ALA A 79 3.10 -1.95 -9.14
N ARG A 80 3.23 -2.11 -10.46
CA ARG A 80 4.51 -2.14 -11.17
C ARG A 80 5.08 -0.76 -11.49
N GLN A 81 4.31 0.32 -11.34
CA GLN A 81 4.81 1.67 -11.58
C GLN A 81 5.71 2.07 -10.40
N LEU A 82 6.98 2.30 -10.70
CA LEU A 82 7.95 2.78 -9.73
C LEU A 82 7.69 4.25 -9.42
N LYS A 83 7.99 4.65 -8.18
CA LYS A 83 7.96 6.06 -7.79
C LYS A 83 9.01 6.83 -8.61
N PRO A 84 8.70 8.06 -9.07
CA PRO A 84 9.67 8.87 -9.77
C PRO A 84 10.83 9.27 -8.84
N ILE A 85 12.02 9.43 -9.42
CA ILE A 85 13.24 9.82 -8.69
C ILE A 85 13.46 11.31 -8.94
N GLU A 86 13.09 12.13 -7.96
CA GLU A 86 13.13 13.60 -8.08
C GLU A 86 14.55 14.15 -8.34
N GLU A 87 15.59 13.49 -7.82
CA GLU A 87 16.98 13.92 -8.00
C GLU A 87 17.51 13.76 -9.43
N LEU A 88 16.91 12.86 -10.22
CA LEU A 88 17.29 12.64 -11.62
C LEU A 88 16.59 13.62 -12.57
N GLU A 89 15.47 14.21 -12.15
CA GLU A 89 14.67 15.10 -12.97
C GLU A 89 15.02 16.57 -12.72
N ILE A 90 15.14 17.35 -13.79
CA ILE A 90 15.37 18.80 -13.65
C ILE A 90 14.02 19.45 -13.31
N PRO A 91 13.93 20.20 -12.19
CA PRO A 91 12.70 20.88 -11.84
C PRO A 91 12.32 21.93 -12.88
N LEU A 92 11.04 21.97 -13.27
CA LEU A 92 10.51 22.85 -14.31
C LEU A 92 10.83 24.34 -14.05
N ASN A 93 10.75 24.77 -12.79
CA ASN A 93 11.08 26.13 -12.37
C ASN A 93 12.51 26.53 -12.78
N VAL A 94 13.46 25.60 -12.71
CA VAL A 94 14.84 25.89 -13.11
C VAL A 94 14.92 26.05 -14.62
N VAL A 95 14.22 25.22 -15.40
CA VAL A 95 14.18 25.28 -16.87
C VAL A 95 13.67 26.62 -17.36
N ASP A 96 12.56 27.11 -16.78
CA ASP A 96 11.96 28.41 -17.13
C ASP A 96 12.88 29.58 -16.79
N GLU A 97 13.68 29.44 -15.73
CA GLU A 97 14.57 30.49 -15.22
C GLU A 97 16.01 30.39 -15.75
N ILE A 98 16.33 29.40 -16.62
CA ILE A 98 17.70 29.19 -17.15
C ILE A 98 18.25 30.49 -17.74
N GLY A 99 17.46 31.22 -18.53
CA GLY A 99 17.90 32.46 -19.15
C GLY A 99 18.31 33.55 -18.15
N LYS A 100 17.63 33.61 -16.99
CA LYS A 100 17.90 34.59 -15.93
C LYS A 100 19.03 34.15 -14.99
N ARG A 101 19.18 32.84 -14.78
CA ARG A 101 20.14 32.24 -13.84
C ARG A 101 21.46 31.82 -14.49
N LYS A 102 21.53 31.74 -15.82
CA LYS A 102 22.74 31.32 -16.54
C LYS A 102 23.85 32.36 -16.30
N ARG A 103 24.94 31.90 -15.68
CA ARG A 103 26.17 32.69 -15.55
C ARG A 103 26.83 32.82 -16.92
N PRO A 104 27.48 33.96 -17.22
CA PRO A 104 28.22 34.12 -18.47
C PRO A 104 29.33 33.07 -18.59
N GLU A 105 29.62 32.64 -19.81
CA GLU A 105 30.64 31.64 -20.09
C GLU A 105 32.03 32.24 -19.81
N VAL A 106 32.76 31.61 -18.89
CA VAL A 106 34.13 32.01 -18.54
C VAL A 106 35.08 31.46 -19.59
N LYS A 107 35.72 32.34 -20.35
CA LYS A 107 36.81 31.98 -21.26
C LYS A 107 38.07 31.72 -20.43
N LEU A 108 38.57 30.49 -20.48
CA LEU A 108 39.80 30.10 -19.81
C LEU A 108 41.00 30.56 -20.63
N SER A 109 42.09 30.90 -19.93
CA SER A 109 43.37 31.14 -20.60
C SER A 109 43.96 29.82 -21.11
N GLU A 110 44.79 29.88 -22.16
CA GLU A 110 45.44 28.68 -22.71
C GLU A 110 46.28 27.94 -21.65
N GLN A 111 46.97 28.70 -20.79
CA GLN A 111 47.75 28.16 -19.68
C GLN A 111 46.89 27.36 -18.69
N GLU A 112 45.70 27.84 -18.35
CA GLU A 112 44.78 27.12 -17.45
C GLU A 112 44.23 25.84 -18.09
N VAL A 113 43.96 25.87 -19.40
CA VAL A 113 43.48 24.70 -20.14
C VAL A 113 44.56 23.62 -20.16
N GLU A 114 45.81 24.00 -20.44
CA GLU A 114 46.94 23.07 -20.42
C GLU A 114 47.21 22.51 -19.01
N ALA A 115 47.18 23.36 -17.98
CA ALA A 115 47.34 22.93 -16.58
C ALA A 115 46.27 21.91 -16.16
N ARG A 116 45.00 22.13 -16.53
CA ARG A 116 43.92 21.16 -16.30
C ARG A 116 44.14 19.84 -17.03
N ALA A 117 44.59 19.91 -18.28
CA ALA A 117 44.87 18.71 -19.07
C ALA A 117 46.03 17.89 -18.48
N LEU A 118 47.09 18.54 -17.99
CA LEU A 118 48.18 17.88 -17.28
C LEU A 118 47.70 17.25 -15.97
N LEU A 119 46.94 17.99 -15.16
CA LEU A 119 46.36 17.49 -13.92
C LEU A 119 45.48 16.26 -14.16
N GLN A 120 44.67 16.25 -15.23
CA GLN A 120 43.82 15.11 -15.56
C GLN A 120 44.65 13.87 -15.95
N LYS A 121 45.77 14.05 -16.66
CA LYS A 121 46.69 12.95 -17.00
C LYS A 121 47.35 12.37 -15.75
N GLU A 122 47.79 13.23 -14.83
CA GLU A 122 48.38 12.82 -13.54
C GLU A 122 47.35 12.11 -12.67
N TRP A 123 46.13 12.66 -12.55
CA TRP A 123 45.03 12.04 -11.83
C TRP A 123 44.68 10.65 -12.37
N SER A 124 44.66 10.50 -13.69
CA SER A 124 44.41 9.20 -14.32
C SER A 124 45.50 8.17 -14.00
N ARG A 125 46.78 8.60 -13.97
CA ARG A 125 47.90 7.74 -13.56
C ARG A 125 47.79 7.35 -12.08
N TYR A 126 47.47 8.31 -11.22
CA TYR A 126 47.28 8.10 -9.79
C TYR A 126 46.16 7.10 -9.50
N LYS A 127 44.95 7.33 -10.05
CA LYS A 127 43.80 6.43 -9.86
C LYS A 127 44.06 5.03 -10.42
N ARG A 128 44.84 4.92 -11.51
CA ARG A 128 45.28 3.61 -12.01
C ARG A 128 46.19 2.91 -11.01
N ALA A 129 47.18 3.60 -10.44
CA ALA A 129 48.08 3.02 -9.44
C ALA A 129 47.33 2.56 -8.18
N GLU A 130 46.41 3.41 -7.67
CA GLU A 130 45.54 3.08 -6.54
C GLU A 130 44.69 1.83 -6.82
N TYR A 131 44.05 1.78 -8.00
CA TYR A 131 43.26 0.62 -8.41
C TYR A 131 44.10 -0.66 -8.46
N MET A 132 45.29 -0.61 -9.08
CA MET A 132 46.16 -1.78 -9.17
C MET A 132 46.64 -2.25 -7.78
N ALA A 133 46.92 -1.33 -6.86
CA ALA A 133 47.26 -1.67 -5.48
C ALA A 133 46.09 -2.34 -4.74
N ASN A 134 44.86 -1.83 -4.91
CA ASN A 134 43.65 -2.40 -4.33
C ASN A 134 43.38 -3.82 -4.87
N VAL A 135 43.48 -4.02 -6.18
CA VAL A 135 43.32 -5.34 -6.81
C VAL A 135 44.38 -6.31 -6.27
N ALA A 136 45.66 -5.90 -6.24
CA ALA A 136 46.72 -6.74 -5.70
C ALA A 136 46.53 -7.05 -4.19
N GLN A 137 45.88 -6.18 -3.43
CA GLN A 137 45.52 -6.47 -2.03
C GLN A 137 44.39 -7.49 -1.92
N ILE A 138 43.34 -7.35 -2.73
CA ILE A 138 42.23 -8.31 -2.78
C ILE A 138 42.75 -9.69 -3.20
N ASP A 139 43.58 -9.77 -4.24
CA ASP A 139 44.18 -11.04 -4.70
C ASP A 139 45.01 -11.71 -3.60
N ARG A 140 45.78 -10.92 -2.83
CA ARG A 140 46.54 -11.41 -1.68
C ARG A 140 45.62 -11.97 -0.59
N ILE A 141 44.54 -11.27 -0.25
CA ILE A 141 43.56 -11.71 0.75
C ILE A 141 42.89 -13.01 0.28
N MET A 142 42.45 -13.08 -0.98
CA MET A 142 41.82 -14.27 -1.53
C MET A 142 42.77 -15.46 -1.60
N ALA A 143 44.03 -15.25 -1.97
CA ALA A 143 45.04 -16.30 -1.98
C ALA A 143 45.35 -16.82 -0.57
N ALA A 144 45.42 -15.93 0.42
CA ALA A 144 45.61 -16.30 1.82
C ALA A 144 44.40 -17.09 2.35
N GLN A 145 43.18 -16.66 2.03
CA GLN A 145 41.95 -17.36 2.40
C GLN A 145 41.92 -18.78 1.81
N LYS A 146 42.22 -18.95 0.52
CA LYS A 146 42.27 -20.26 -0.14
C LYS A 146 43.28 -21.19 0.52
N ARG A 147 44.53 -20.73 0.70
CA ARG A 147 45.56 -21.52 1.39
C ARG A 147 45.15 -21.92 2.80
N ALA A 148 44.48 -21.03 3.54
CA ALA A 148 43.99 -21.33 4.88
C ALA A 148 42.91 -22.43 4.85
N LEU A 149 42.03 -22.43 3.85
CA LEU A 149 41.02 -23.47 3.66
C LEU A 149 41.63 -24.81 3.23
N ASP A 150 42.64 -24.78 2.35
CA ASP A 150 43.36 -25.99 1.92
C ASP A 150 44.05 -26.67 3.12
N MET A 151 44.76 -25.89 3.95
CA MET A 151 45.37 -26.38 5.18
C MET A 151 44.33 -26.87 6.20
N LEU A 152 43.18 -26.19 6.32
CA LEU A 152 42.11 -26.61 7.20
C LEU A 152 41.51 -27.95 6.76
N TYR A 153 41.37 -28.18 5.46
CA TYR A 153 40.87 -29.43 4.90
C TYR A 153 41.82 -30.61 5.16
N GLU A 154 43.14 -30.37 5.07
CA GLU A 154 44.16 -31.38 5.40
C GLU A 154 44.13 -31.78 6.88
N GLU A 155 43.82 -30.85 7.78
CA GLU A 155 43.77 -31.08 9.23
C GLU A 155 42.41 -31.65 9.69
N SER A 156 41.29 -31.11 9.19
CA SER A 156 39.94 -31.51 9.58
C SER A 156 38.86 -31.16 8.53
N GLU A 157 38.24 -32.19 7.96
CA GLU A 157 37.15 -32.05 7.00
C GLU A 157 35.87 -31.44 7.61
N ASP A 158 35.56 -31.80 8.87
CA ASP A 158 34.36 -31.29 9.56
C ASP A 158 34.40 -29.76 9.72
N LEU A 159 35.55 -29.22 10.14
CA LEU A 159 35.74 -27.77 10.29
C LEU A 159 35.74 -27.04 8.94
N TYR A 160 36.27 -27.67 7.89
CA TYR A 160 36.19 -27.14 6.54
C TYR A 160 34.73 -26.98 6.10
N ASN A 161 33.92 -28.03 6.29
CA ASN A 161 32.50 -28.02 5.93
C ASN A 161 31.74 -26.92 6.67
N GLU A 162 32.02 -26.70 7.95
CA GLU A 162 31.43 -25.59 8.71
C GLU A 162 31.89 -24.21 8.20
N ALA A 163 33.18 -24.05 7.91
CA ALA A 163 33.76 -22.76 7.50
C ALA A 163 33.30 -22.29 6.10
N VAL A 164 32.99 -23.22 5.19
CA VAL A 164 32.52 -22.91 3.84
C VAL A 164 31.04 -22.48 3.82
N MET A 165 30.27 -22.85 4.84
CA MET A 165 28.84 -22.51 4.89
C MET A 165 28.63 -21.00 4.98
N PRO A 166 27.68 -20.42 4.21
CA PRO A 166 27.40 -19.00 4.26
C PRO A 166 26.75 -18.63 5.59
N ASP A 167 27.29 -17.59 6.26
CA ASP A 167 26.68 -17.05 7.48
C ASP A 167 25.42 -16.23 7.15
N LEU A 168 24.25 -16.80 7.44
CA LEU A 168 22.96 -16.13 7.26
C LEU A 168 22.78 -14.92 8.21
N LYS A 169 23.56 -14.81 9.29
CA LYS A 169 23.51 -13.66 10.22
C LYS A 169 24.15 -12.40 9.64
N LEU A 170 24.93 -12.53 8.56
CA LEU A 170 25.57 -11.39 7.91
C LEU A 170 24.53 -10.43 7.29
N ILE A 171 23.34 -10.91 6.95
CA ILE A 171 22.29 -10.12 6.31
C ILE A 171 21.16 -9.88 7.32
N PRO A 172 20.82 -8.63 7.69
CA PRO A 172 21.24 -7.36 7.08
C PRO A 172 22.54 -6.78 7.66
N TYR A 173 23.50 -6.46 6.79
CA TYR A 173 24.73 -5.74 7.15
C TYR A 173 24.51 -4.22 7.06
N SER A 174 24.85 -3.47 8.10
CA SER A 174 24.79 -2.01 8.11
C SER A 174 26.09 -1.42 8.67
N ILE A 175 26.68 -0.48 7.93
CA ILE A 175 27.87 0.25 8.35
C ILE A 175 27.67 1.74 8.07
N LYS A 176 28.12 2.60 8.99
CA LYS A 176 28.18 4.05 8.79
C LYS A 176 29.57 4.42 8.30
N GLY A 177 29.63 5.24 7.25
CA GLY A 177 30.89 5.74 6.71
C GLY A 177 31.64 6.63 7.72
N PRO A 178 32.92 6.93 7.45
CA PRO A 178 33.69 7.85 8.28
C PRO A 178 33.09 9.27 8.23
N VAL A 179 33.16 9.96 9.37
CA VAL A 179 32.73 11.36 9.52
C VAL A 179 33.92 12.29 9.30
N ALA A 180 33.67 13.52 8.81
CA ALA A 180 34.73 14.51 8.60
C ALA A 180 35.42 14.90 9.91
N THR A 181 34.66 15.01 11.00
CA THR A 181 35.15 15.24 12.37
C THR A 181 34.54 14.22 13.33
N PRO A 182 35.33 13.68 14.27
CA PRO A 182 34.81 12.75 15.27
C PRO A 182 33.81 13.44 16.22
N PRO A 183 32.88 12.68 16.83
CA PRO A 183 31.87 13.23 17.73
C PRO A 183 32.50 13.85 18.98
N ILE A 184 31.98 15.01 19.36
CA ILE A 184 32.35 15.68 20.62
C ILE A 184 31.63 14.98 21.77
N LYS A 185 32.36 14.64 22.84
CA LYS A 185 31.77 14.03 24.04
C LYS A 185 30.87 15.03 24.77
N ASN A 186 29.69 14.60 25.20
CA ASN A 186 28.71 15.40 25.93
C ASN A 186 28.29 16.69 25.22
N TYR A 187 28.15 16.63 23.89
CA TYR A 187 27.58 17.72 23.13
C TYR A 187 26.05 17.70 23.25
N ASP A 188 25.50 18.73 23.88
CA ASP A 188 24.06 18.95 23.96
C ASP A 188 23.59 19.63 22.67
N SER A 189 23.02 18.83 21.77
CA SER A 189 22.40 19.35 20.54
C SER A 189 21.20 20.23 20.88
N PRO A 190 20.99 21.35 20.16
CA PRO A 190 19.80 22.17 20.33
C PRO A 190 18.54 21.37 19.98
N ASP A 191 17.44 21.66 20.69
CA ASP A 191 16.16 21.01 20.46
C ASP A 191 15.51 21.48 19.15
N GLY A 192 14.77 20.59 18.49
CA GLY A 192 14.12 20.85 17.21
C GLY A 192 13.21 19.72 16.76
N GLU A 193 12.12 20.07 16.08
CA GLU A 193 11.15 19.11 15.54
C GLU A 193 11.56 18.62 14.14
N TYR A 194 11.54 17.31 13.94
CA TYR A 194 11.70 16.71 12.61
C TYR A 194 10.32 16.54 11.94
N ILE A 195 10.10 17.24 10.84
CA ILE A 195 8.88 17.11 10.01
C ILE A 195 9.28 16.41 8.72
N ASP A 196 8.74 15.20 8.49
CA ASP A 196 8.91 14.48 7.24
C ASP A 196 8.10 15.14 6.11
N VAL A 197 8.82 15.79 5.19
CA VAL A 197 8.27 16.46 4.00
C VAL A 197 8.32 15.57 2.75
N SER A 198 8.58 14.27 2.89
CA SER A 198 8.65 13.35 1.77
C SER A 198 7.31 13.25 1.02
N LYS A 199 7.39 13.35 -0.32
CA LYS A 199 6.21 13.28 -1.18
C LYS A 199 5.63 11.86 -1.16
N LYS A 200 4.38 11.74 -0.73
CA LYS A 200 3.64 10.48 -0.75
C LYS A 200 3.04 10.26 -2.15
N TRP A 201 3.63 9.35 -2.91
CA TRP A 201 3.08 8.87 -4.18
C TRP A 201 2.03 7.79 -3.88
N ILE A 202 0.77 8.07 -4.23
CA ILE A 202 -0.32 7.08 -4.18
C ILE A 202 -0.29 6.33 -5.51
N ASN A 203 -0.02 5.02 -5.44
CA ASN A 203 -0.25 4.09 -6.55
C ASN A 203 -1.71 3.62 -6.50
#